data_AF-A3HT88-F1
#
_entry.id   AF-A3HT88-F1
#
_cell.length_a   1.000
_cell.length_b   1.000
_cell.length_c   1.000
_cell.angle_alpha   90.00
_cell.angle_beta   90.00
_cell.angle_gamma   90.00
#
_symmetry.space_group_name_H-M   'P 1'
#
loop_
_entity.id
_entity.type
_entity.pdbx_description
1 polymer ?
#
loop_
_entity_poly.entity_id
_entity_poly.type
_entity_poly.pdbx_seq_one_letter_code
_entity_poly.pdbx_strand_id
1 'polypeptide(L)'
;MKEITRHQNLIKRKGTFIVDCSHAIFSEEELDTLKKYGHWFMALTSGELNPISELQGEFIKVAKREKNPTSPFEWAWFKYLGRKRIEEEHGDRLKIQYTPKEDSFYSREMAKQQKRMIFSVVSKNHKE
;
A
#
# COMPACT_ATOMS: atom_id res chain seq x y z
N MET A 1 -20.24 -11.39 30.03
CA MET A 1 -21.35 -10.74 29.27
C MET A 1 -21.09 -9.28 28.88
N LYS A 2 -20.50 -8.43 29.74
CA LYS A 2 -20.29 -6.99 29.44
C LYS A 2 -19.47 -6.70 28.16
N GLU A 3 -18.40 -7.46 27.90
CA GLU A 3 -17.53 -7.23 26.74
C GLU A 3 -18.17 -7.58 25.39
N ILE A 4 -18.94 -8.67 25.30
CA ILE A 4 -19.65 -9.03 24.06
C ILE A 4 -20.60 -7.90 23.62
N THR A 5 -21.30 -7.29 24.57
CA THR A 5 -22.18 -6.14 24.31
C THR A 5 -21.40 -4.92 23.85
N ARG A 6 -20.18 -4.67 24.38
CA ARG A 6 -19.31 -3.59 23.92
C ARG A 6 -18.86 -3.80 22.47
N HIS A 7 -18.46 -5.02 22.11
CA HIS A 7 -18.09 -5.37 20.73
C HIS A 7 -19.25 -5.12 19.75
N GLN A 8 -20.45 -5.63 20.09
CA GLN A 8 -21.64 -5.47 19.24
C GLN A 8 -22.07 -4.00 19.11
N ASN A 9 -22.03 -3.23 20.20
CA ASN A 9 -22.39 -1.81 20.17
C ASN A 9 -21.43 -1.00 19.32
N LEU A 10 -20.12 -1.32 19.35
CA LEU A 10 -19.14 -0.60 18.55
C LEU A 10 -19.40 -0.75 17.06
N ILE A 11 -19.65 -1.99 16.61
CA ILE A 11 -19.96 -2.30 15.21
C ILE A 11 -21.27 -1.62 14.77
N LYS A 12 -22.28 -1.56 15.64
CA LYS A 12 -23.57 -0.95 15.32
C LYS A 12 -23.56 0.59 15.33
N ARG A 13 -22.74 1.23 16.17
CA ARG A 13 -22.84 2.68 16.44
C ARG A 13 -21.78 3.54 15.76
N LYS A 14 -20.56 3.04 15.52
CA LYS A 14 -19.47 3.91 15.00
C LYS A 14 -19.60 4.25 13.51
N GLY A 15 -20.46 3.57 12.76
CA GLY A 15 -20.64 3.81 11.33
C GLY A 15 -19.47 3.27 10.50
N THR A 16 -19.29 3.81 9.30
CA THR A 16 -18.27 3.36 8.34
C THR A 16 -16.89 3.89 8.72
N PHE A 17 -15.92 3.00 8.84
CA PHE A 17 -14.52 3.38 9.06
C PHE A 17 -13.95 4.08 7.83
N ILE A 18 -13.26 5.20 8.07
CA ILE A 18 -12.60 5.96 7.01
C ILE A 18 -11.19 5.40 6.83
N VAL A 19 -10.93 4.83 5.66
CA VAL A 19 -9.59 4.36 5.26
C VAL A 19 -8.79 5.58 4.77
N ASP A 20 -8.01 6.16 5.67
CA ASP A 20 -7.24 7.40 5.52
C ASP A 20 -5.84 7.19 4.92
N CYS A 21 -5.65 6.18 4.08
CA CYS A 21 -4.40 5.89 3.40
C CYS A 21 -4.63 5.61 1.90
N SER A 22 -3.57 5.48 1.11
CA SER A 22 -3.71 5.11 -0.31
C SER A 22 -4.48 3.80 -0.51
N HIS A 23 -5.51 3.83 -1.38
CA HIS A 23 -6.35 2.66 -1.67
C HIS A 23 -5.73 1.70 -2.70
N ALA A 24 -4.61 2.07 -3.33
CA ALA A 24 -4.03 1.34 -4.46
C ALA A 24 -3.55 -0.10 -4.15
N ILE A 25 -3.34 -0.43 -2.87
CA ILE A 25 -2.83 -1.73 -2.42
C ILE A 25 -3.93 -2.71 -1.96
N PHE A 26 -5.18 -2.25 -1.95
CA PHE A 26 -6.31 -3.01 -1.44
C PHE A 26 -7.20 -3.50 -2.59
N SER A 27 -7.74 -4.70 -2.44
CA SER A 27 -8.89 -5.12 -3.24
C SER A 27 -10.17 -4.44 -2.75
N GLU A 28 -11.23 -4.48 -3.57
CA GLU A 28 -12.55 -3.98 -3.18
C GLU A 28 -13.07 -4.67 -1.91
N GLU A 29 -12.90 -5.98 -1.81
CA GLU A 29 -13.30 -6.77 -0.64
C GLU A 29 -12.53 -6.36 0.63
N GLU A 30 -11.24 -6.05 0.50
CA GLU A 30 -10.42 -5.56 1.62
C GLU A 30 -10.88 -4.17 2.07
N LEU A 31 -11.19 -3.27 1.13
CA LEU A 31 -11.72 -1.95 1.44
C LEU A 31 -13.08 -2.02 2.14
N ASP A 32 -13.98 -2.89 1.68
CA ASP A 32 -15.29 -3.06 2.31
C ASP A 32 -15.17 -3.69 3.70
N THR A 33 -14.23 -4.62 3.87
CA THR A 33 -13.88 -5.18 5.17
C THR A 33 -13.38 -4.09 6.13
N LEU A 34 -12.46 -3.24 5.68
CA LEU A 34 -11.92 -2.14 6.48
C LEU A 34 -13.01 -1.12 6.81
N LYS A 35 -13.86 -0.74 5.85
CA LYS A 35 -14.99 0.16 6.07
C LYS A 35 -15.97 -0.37 7.11
N LYS A 36 -16.25 -1.68 7.10
CA LYS A 36 -17.23 -2.32 7.99
C LYS A 36 -16.68 -2.58 9.39
N TYR A 37 -15.42 -3.01 9.49
CA TYR A 37 -14.85 -3.51 10.75
C TYR A 37 -13.64 -2.71 11.25
N GLY A 38 -13.17 -1.70 10.52
CA GLY A 38 -11.94 -0.96 10.86
C GLY A 38 -11.98 -0.28 12.23
N HIS A 39 -13.14 0.25 12.64
CA HIS A 39 -13.31 0.76 14.01
C HIS A 39 -13.14 -0.34 15.06
N TRP A 40 -13.61 -1.55 14.77
CA TRP A 40 -13.49 -2.69 15.66
C TRP A 40 -12.06 -3.22 15.73
N PHE A 41 -11.37 -3.31 14.58
CA PHE A 41 -9.95 -3.66 14.54
C PHE A 41 -9.08 -2.65 15.29
N MET A 42 -9.35 -1.35 15.13
CA MET A 42 -8.66 -0.29 15.88
C MET A 42 -8.87 -0.44 17.39
N ALA A 43 -10.10 -0.68 17.83
CA ALA A 43 -10.40 -0.84 19.24
C ALA A 43 -9.75 -2.09 19.85
N LEU A 44 -9.68 -3.20 19.12
CA LEU A 44 -8.97 -4.40 19.56
C LEU A 44 -7.45 -4.18 19.66
N THR A 45 -6.87 -3.51 18.68
CA THR A 45 -5.40 -3.36 18.59
C THR A 45 -4.85 -2.24 19.48
N SER A 46 -5.66 -1.24 19.80
CA SER A 46 -5.35 -0.20 20.80
C SER A 46 -5.59 -0.65 22.25
N GLY A 47 -6.28 -1.77 22.47
CA GLY A 47 -6.65 -2.25 23.79
C GLY A 47 -7.92 -1.59 24.38
N GLU A 48 -8.66 -0.79 23.61
CA GLU A 48 -9.98 -0.27 24.01
C GLU A 48 -11.00 -1.41 24.22
N LEU A 49 -10.86 -2.48 23.43
CA LEU A 49 -11.60 -3.73 23.56
C LEU A 49 -10.67 -4.89 23.91
N ASN A 50 -11.11 -5.72 24.86
CA ASN A 50 -10.38 -6.93 25.22
C ASN A 50 -10.77 -8.08 24.27
N PRO A 51 -9.81 -8.89 23.80
CA PRO A 51 -10.13 -10.06 23.00
C PRO A 51 -11.00 -11.02 23.82
N ILE A 52 -12.13 -11.41 23.25
CA ILE A 52 -13.07 -12.36 23.88
C ILE A 52 -12.92 -13.79 23.32
N SER A 53 -12.05 -13.97 22.31
CA SER A 53 -11.74 -15.28 21.71
C SER A 53 -10.27 -15.38 21.35
N GLU A 54 -9.78 -16.63 21.24
CA GLU A 54 -8.40 -16.90 20.81
C GLU A 54 -8.10 -16.31 19.43
N LEU A 55 -9.05 -16.40 18.49
CA LEU A 55 -8.90 -15.80 17.15
C LEU A 55 -8.68 -14.28 17.21
N GLN A 56 -9.34 -13.57 18.13
CA GLN A 56 -9.10 -12.14 18.32
C GLN A 56 -7.72 -11.88 18.96
N GLY A 57 -7.29 -12.77 19.86
CA GLY A 57 -5.93 -12.74 20.40
C GLY A 57 -4.87 -12.91 19.31
N GLU A 58 -5.05 -13.87 18.41
CA GLU A 58 -4.17 -14.09 17.26
C GLU A 58 -4.19 -12.89 16.30
N PHE A 59 -5.35 -12.30 16.04
CA PHE A 59 -5.47 -11.07 15.25
C PHE A 59 -4.63 -9.92 15.85
N ILE A 60 -4.63 -9.76 17.18
CA ILE A 60 -3.82 -8.75 17.86
C ILE A 60 -2.32 -9.03 17.67
N LYS A 61 -1.88 -10.30 17.75
CA LYS A 61 -0.47 -10.67 17.50
C LYS A 61 -0.06 -10.36 16.05
N VAL A 62 -0.94 -10.64 15.09
CA VAL A 62 -0.71 -10.30 13.68
C VAL A 62 -0.62 -8.77 13.50
N ALA A 63 -1.51 -8.00 14.13
CA ALA A 63 -1.45 -6.54 14.09
C ALA A 63 -0.15 -5.98 14.69
N LYS A 64 0.40 -6.65 15.71
CA LYS A 64 1.72 -6.35 16.29
C LYS A 64 2.92 -6.88 15.49
N ARG A 65 2.66 -7.55 14.36
CA ARG A 65 3.68 -8.21 13.50
C ARG A 65 4.47 -9.32 14.18
N GLU A 66 3.92 -9.90 15.24
CA GLU A 66 4.50 -11.07 15.91
C GLU A 66 4.20 -12.37 15.14
N LYS A 67 3.20 -12.33 14.26
CA LYS A 67 2.76 -13.44 13.42
C LYS A 67 2.36 -12.95 12.03
N ASN A 68 2.48 -13.83 11.02
CA ASN A 68 2.01 -13.56 9.67
C ASN A 68 0.48 -13.66 9.56
N PRO A 69 -0.17 -12.79 8.77
CA PRO A 69 -1.60 -12.87 8.49
C PRO A 69 -1.94 -14.13 7.68
N THR A 70 -3.03 -14.77 8.06
CA THR A 70 -3.58 -15.97 7.39
C THR A 70 -5.00 -15.74 6.90
N SER A 71 -5.77 -14.90 7.59
CA SER A 71 -7.15 -14.57 7.25
C SER A 71 -7.25 -13.32 6.37
N PRO A 72 -8.27 -13.19 5.49
CA PRO A 72 -8.52 -11.95 4.74
C PRO A 72 -8.67 -10.71 5.64
N PHE A 73 -9.30 -10.87 6.82
CA PHE A 73 -9.44 -9.79 7.79
C PHE A 73 -8.10 -9.32 8.34
N GLU A 74 -7.22 -10.27 8.65
CA GLU A 74 -5.86 -10.01 9.11
C GLU A 74 -5.03 -9.32 8.02
N TRP A 75 -5.12 -9.79 6.78
CA TRP A 75 -4.45 -9.18 5.63
C TRP A 75 -4.85 -7.73 5.41
N ALA A 76 -6.16 -7.46 5.39
CA ALA A 76 -6.68 -6.11 5.19
C ALA A 76 -6.16 -5.14 6.26
N TRP A 77 -6.22 -5.54 7.54
CA TRP A 77 -5.75 -4.70 8.65
C TRP A 77 -4.23 -4.56 8.69
N PHE A 78 -3.50 -5.65 8.42
CA PHE A 78 -2.03 -5.64 8.37
C PHE A 78 -1.51 -4.71 7.27
N LYS A 79 -2.11 -4.75 6.08
CA LYS A 79 -1.81 -3.82 4.98
C LYS A 79 -2.10 -2.38 5.38
N TYR A 80 -3.24 -2.11 6.02
CA TYR A 80 -3.60 -0.77 6.50
C TYR A 80 -2.57 -0.21 7.49
N LEU A 81 -2.23 -0.98 8.53
CA LEU A 81 -1.20 -0.56 9.50
C LEU A 81 0.17 -0.36 8.85
N GLY A 82 0.55 -1.25 7.93
CA GLY A 82 1.79 -1.13 7.18
C GLY A 82 1.85 0.13 6.33
N ARG A 83 0.74 0.44 5.64
CA ARG A 83 0.64 1.61 4.79
C ARG A 83 0.70 2.90 5.59
N LYS A 84 -0.04 2.97 6.69
CA LYS A 84 -0.01 4.11 7.60
C LYS A 84 1.40 4.39 8.13
N ARG A 85 2.13 3.34 8.54
CA ARG A 85 3.52 3.47 8.99
C ARG A 85 4.45 4.01 7.90
N ILE A 86 4.30 3.54 6.66
CA ILE A 86 5.10 4.02 5.53
C ILE A 86 4.79 5.50 5.24
N GLU A 87 3.51 5.88 5.27
CA GLU A 87 3.10 7.28 5.05
C GLU A 87 3.59 8.20 6.18
N GLU A 88 3.65 7.71 7.42
CA GLU A 88 4.28 8.41 8.55
C GLU A 88 5.81 8.53 8.42
N GLU A 89 6.50 7.45 8.05
CA GLU A 89 7.97 7.39 7.95
C GLU A 89 8.52 8.16 6.73
N HIS A 90 7.78 8.18 5.62
CA HIS A 90 8.29 8.60 4.32
C HIS A 90 7.41 9.61 3.58
N GLY A 91 6.23 9.96 4.11
CA GLY A 91 5.23 10.78 3.42
C GLY A 91 4.57 10.06 2.24
N ASP A 92 3.76 10.77 1.46
CA ASP A 92 3.11 10.24 0.24
C ASP A 92 4.12 10.11 -0.93
N ARG A 93 5.05 9.15 -0.82
CA ARG A 93 6.04 8.86 -1.86
C ARG A 93 5.52 7.98 -3.01
N LEU A 94 4.22 7.66 -3.06
CA LEU A 94 3.66 6.96 -4.24
C LEU A 94 3.68 7.83 -5.51
N LYS A 95 3.93 9.14 -5.38
CA LYS A 95 4.11 10.06 -6.51
C LYS A 95 5.57 10.27 -6.91
N ILE A 96 6.49 9.36 -6.58
CA ILE A 96 7.84 9.44 -7.13
C ILE A 96 7.75 9.11 -8.63
N GLN A 97 7.63 10.14 -9.46
CA GLN A 97 7.93 10.03 -10.87
C GLN A 97 9.43 9.87 -10.99
N TYR A 98 9.88 8.66 -11.32
CA TYR A 98 11.28 8.41 -11.66
C TYR A 98 11.57 9.14 -12.97
N THR A 99 12.07 10.36 -12.86
CA THR A 99 12.75 11.03 -13.96
C THR A 99 14.23 10.69 -13.83
N PRO A 100 14.85 10.02 -14.83
CA PRO A 100 16.29 9.87 -14.86
C PRO A 100 16.93 11.25 -14.70
N LYS A 101 17.80 11.43 -13.70
CA LYS A 101 18.46 12.72 -13.43
C LYS A 101 19.46 13.10 -14.52
N GLU A 102 19.92 12.13 -15.29
CA GLU A 102 20.89 12.30 -16.37
C GLU A 102 20.29 11.75 -17.66
N ASP A 103 20.64 12.40 -18.77
CA ASP A 103 20.39 11.87 -20.11
C ASP A 103 20.87 10.41 -20.13
N SER A 104 19.93 9.48 -20.32
CA SER A 104 20.25 8.06 -20.34
C SER A 104 21.22 7.74 -21.48
N PHE A 105 21.67 6.48 -21.53
CA PHE A 105 22.59 5.91 -22.53
C PHE A 105 22.29 6.27 -24.00
N TYR A 106 21.09 6.77 -24.31
CA TYR A 106 20.73 7.39 -25.58
C TYR A 106 20.17 8.81 -25.37
N SER A 107 21.06 9.80 -25.25
CA SER A 107 20.64 11.19 -25.34
C SER A 107 20.14 11.52 -26.75
N ARG A 108 19.24 12.50 -26.86
CA ARG A 108 18.75 12.99 -28.16
C ARG A 108 19.90 13.45 -29.07
N GLU A 109 20.98 13.93 -28.48
CA GLU A 109 22.19 14.34 -29.19
C GLU A 109 22.99 13.14 -29.73
N MET A 110 23.12 12.07 -28.95
CA MET A 110 23.74 10.82 -29.43
C MET A 110 22.97 10.22 -30.62
N ALA A 111 21.63 10.25 -30.59
CA ALA A 111 20.80 9.79 -31.71
C ALA A 111 20.99 10.63 -32.98
N LYS A 112 21.13 11.96 -32.85
CA LYS A 112 21.47 12.85 -33.99
C LYS A 112 22.87 12.56 -34.54
N GLN A 113 23.84 12.31 -33.66
CA GLN A 113 25.22 12.03 -34.06
C GLN A 113 25.33 10.69 -34.82
N GLN A 114 24.65 9.64 -34.35
CA GLN A 114 24.58 8.36 -35.07
C GLN A 114 23.96 8.51 -36.46
N LYS A 115 22.85 9.25 -36.59
CA LYS A 115 22.22 9.51 -37.91
C LYS A 115 23.17 10.21 -38.88
N ARG A 116 23.94 11.19 -38.41
CA ARG A 116 24.96 11.88 -39.23
C ARG A 116 26.07 10.93 -39.69
N MET A 117 26.56 10.07 -38.79
CA MET A 117 27.59 9.08 -39.13
C MET A 117 27.11 8.08 -40.18
N ILE A 118 25.90 7.51 -39.99
CA ILE A 118 25.29 6.59 -40.95
C ILE A 118 25.13 7.26 -42.32
N PHE A 119 24.58 8.48 -42.35
CA PHE A 119 24.44 9.24 -43.60
C PHE A 119 25.80 9.49 -44.27
N SER A 120 26.84 9.86 -43.50
CA SER A 120 28.17 10.08 -44.04
C SER A 120 28.76 8.80 -44.65
N VAL A 121 28.62 7.64 -44.01
CA VAL A 121 29.14 6.36 -44.52
C VAL A 121 28.39 5.96 -45.80
N VAL A 122 27.06 6.04 -45.79
CA VAL A 122 26.23 5.72 -46.96
C VAL A 122 26.55 6.65 -48.13
N SER A 123 26.70 7.95 -47.88
CA SER A 123 27.01 8.93 -48.94
C SER A 123 28.40 8.74 -49.57
N LYS A 124 29.37 8.21 -48.81
CA LYS A 124 30.71 7.87 -49.34
C LYS A 124 30.66 6.62 -50.22
N ASN A 125 29.92 5.58 -49.79
CA ASN A 125 29.79 4.34 -50.55
C ASN A 125 29.00 4.48 -51.86
N HIS A 126 28.21 5.56 -52.05
CA HIS A 126 27.49 5.85 -53.29
C HIS A 126 28.26 6.78 -54.26
N LYS A 127 29.46 7.25 -53.88
CA LYS A 127 30.33 8.08 -54.73
C LYS A 127 31.49 7.32 -55.37
N GLU A 128 31.62 6.02 -55.08
CA GLU A 128 32.40 5.04 -55.85
C GLU A 128 31.51 4.40 -56.92
#